data_AF-W1YH53-F1
#
_entry.id   AF-W1YH53-F1
#
_cell.length_a   1.000
_cell.length_b   1.000
_cell.length_c   1.000
_cell.angle_alpha   90.00
_cell.angle_beta   90.00
_cell.angle_gamma   90.00
#
_symmetry.space_group_name_H-M   'P 1'
#
loop_
_entity.id
_entity.type
_entity.pdbx_description
1 polymer ?
#
loop_
_entity_poly.entity_id
_entity_poly.type
_entity_poly.pdbx_seq_one_letter_code
_entity_poly.pdbx_strand_id
1 'polypeptide(L)' 'IVYDGANGAASSVGPEILSGLGAKVININVNPDGLNINHHCGSTHIEGLQVAVQQYNADLGIANDGDADRCLLVDEKGQV' A
#
# COMPACT_ATOMS: atom_id res chain seq x y z
N ILE A 1 3.82 1.83 -9.20
CA ILE A 1 2.82 1.30 -8.24
C ILE A 1 3.09 1.92 -6.87
N VAL A 2 2.06 2.43 -6.19
CA VAL A 2 2.14 2.76 -4.75
C VAL A 2 1.65 1.55 -3.96
N TYR A 3 2.39 1.14 -2.93
CA TYR A 3 2.04 0.00 -2.08
C TYR A 3 1.86 0.44 -0.63
N ASP A 4 0.68 0.17 -0.06
CA ASP A 4 0.34 0.36 1.34
C ASP A 4 0.27 -1.00 2.06
N GLY A 5 1.26 -1.25 2.92
CA GLY A 5 1.39 -2.49 3.69
C GLY A 5 0.66 -2.47 5.04
N ALA A 6 -0.09 -1.40 5.36
CA ALA A 6 -0.78 -1.18 6.63
C ALA A 6 0.11 -1.24 7.89
N ASN A 7 1.43 -1.13 7.73
CA ASN A 7 2.43 -1.54 8.74
C ASN A 7 2.16 -2.96 9.30
N GLY A 8 1.57 -3.82 8.48
CA GLY A 8 1.16 -5.18 8.81
C GLY A 8 2.10 -6.25 8.27
N ALA A 9 1.61 -7.48 8.21
CA ALA A 9 2.32 -8.68 7.80
C ALA A 9 2.95 -8.57 6.40
N ALA A 10 2.33 -7.80 5.50
CA ALA A 10 2.80 -7.64 4.13
C ALA A 10 3.82 -6.50 3.92
N SER A 11 4.19 -5.76 4.98
CA SER A 11 5.09 -4.59 4.90
C SER A 11 6.44 -4.88 4.23
N SER A 12 7.01 -6.06 4.45
CA SER A 12 8.28 -6.46 3.83
C SER A 12 8.09 -7.18 2.49
N VAL A 13 7.17 -8.15 2.45
CA VAL A 13 7.03 -9.07 1.31
C VAL A 13 6.33 -8.44 0.11
N GLY A 14 5.39 -7.51 0.32
CA GLY A 14 4.66 -6.83 -0.76
C GLY A 14 5.61 -6.04 -1.69
N PRO A 15 6.44 -5.12 -1.16
CA PRO A 15 7.43 -4.40 -1.95
C PRO A 15 8.45 -5.32 -2.63
N GLU A 16 8.89 -6.38 -1.95
CA GLU A 16 9.88 -7.33 -2.48
C GLU A 16 9.34 -8.09 -3.69
N ILE A 17 8.12 -8.65 -3.59
CA ILE A 17 7.47 -9.37 -4.70
C ILE A 17 7.27 -8.43 -5.90
N LEU A 18 6.67 -7.25 -5.67
CA LEU A 18 6.37 -6.31 -6.75
C LEU A 18 7.64 -5.82 -7.46
N SER A 19 8.67 -5.49 -6.69
CA SER A 19 9.97 -5.08 -7.24
C SER A 19 10.66 -6.24 -7.98
N GLY A 20 10.58 -7.46 -7.45
CA GLY A 20 11.11 -8.67 -8.07
C GLY A 20 10.44 -9.02 -9.41
N LEU A 21 9.17 -8.63 -9.58
CA LEU A 21 8.45 -8.73 -10.85
C LEU A 21 8.76 -7.58 -11.83
N GLY A 22 9.64 -6.64 -11.45
CA GLY A 22 10.08 -5.52 -12.29
C GLY A 22 9.26 -4.24 -12.13
N ALA A 23 8.34 -4.16 -11.17
CA ALA A 23 7.60 -2.92 -10.90
C ALA A 23 8.48 -1.89 -10.20
N LYS A 24 8.33 -0.62 -10.56
CA LYS A 24 8.80 0.50 -9.73
C LYS A 24 7.79 0.72 -8.59
N VAL A 25 8.21 0.43 -7.37
CA VAL A 25 7.35 0.49 -6.18
C VAL A 25 7.67 1.73 -5.34
N ILE A 26 6.63 2.45 -4.95
CA ILE A 26 6.67 3.52 -3.96
C ILE A 26 5.98 2.98 -2.71
N ASN A 27 6.74 2.80 -1.64
CA ASN A 27 6.21 2.19 -0.42
C ASN A 27 5.67 3.26 0.51
N ILE A 28 4.47 3.03 1.05
CA ILE A 28 3.89 3.79 2.16
C ILE A 28 3.45 2.80 3.22
N ASN A 29 3.52 3.18 4.50
CA ASN A 29 3.05 2.35 5.61
C ASN A 29 3.65 0.92 5.58
N VAL A 30 4.97 0.84 5.43
CA VAL A 30 5.77 -0.40 5.45
C VAL A 30 6.84 -0.41 6.55
N ASN A 31 6.70 0.45 7.56
CA ASN A 31 7.68 0.62 8.63
C ASN A 31 7.02 0.29 9.98
N PRO A 32 6.73 -1.01 10.24
CA PRO A 32 6.08 -1.42 11.48
C PRO A 32 6.95 -1.13 12.70
N ASP A 33 6.33 -0.59 13.75
CA ASP A 33 6.97 -0.38 15.06
C ASP A 33 6.38 -1.27 16.17
N GLY A 34 5.46 -2.17 15.79
CA GLY A 34 4.74 -3.06 16.69
C GLY A 34 3.45 -2.47 17.28
N LEU A 35 3.18 -1.18 17.05
CA LEU A 35 2.01 -0.46 17.57
C LEU A 35 1.20 0.23 16.46
N ASN A 36 1.80 0.50 15.30
CA ASN A 36 1.23 1.29 14.21
C ASN A 36 0.50 0.50 13.12
N ILE A 37 0.20 -0.79 13.36
CA ILE A 37 -0.57 -1.62 12.43
C ILE A 37 -1.97 -1.05 12.21
N ASN A 38 -2.39 -0.91 10.94
CA ASN A 38 -3.67 -0.31 10.51
C ASN A 38 -3.90 1.14 11.00
N HIS A 39 -2.90 1.81 11.56
CA HIS A 39 -3.08 3.15 12.13
C HIS A 39 -3.18 4.18 11.00
N HIS A 40 -4.42 4.54 10.63
CA HIS A 40 -4.73 5.47 9.52
C HIS A 40 -4.08 5.08 8.18
N CYS A 41 -3.96 3.78 7.92
CA CYS A 41 -3.39 3.22 6.70
C CYS A 41 -4.03 1.87 6.34
N GLY A 42 -3.65 1.32 5.18
CA GLY A 42 -4.11 0.03 4.72
C GLY A 42 -5.51 0.04 4.12
N SER A 43 -6.04 -1.14 3.83
CA SER A 43 -7.32 -1.30 3.14
C SER A 43 -8.54 -0.78 3.92
N THR A 44 -8.41 -0.53 5.22
CA THR A 44 -9.46 0.09 6.06
C THR A 44 -9.41 1.63 6.07
N HIS A 45 -8.32 2.23 5.58
CA HIS A 45 -8.08 3.68 5.52
C HIS A 45 -7.39 4.04 4.19
N ILE A 46 -8.18 4.01 3.11
CA ILE A 46 -7.68 4.05 1.74
C ILE A 46 -7.25 5.44 1.26
N GLU A 47 -7.65 6.49 1.97
CA GLU A 47 -7.51 7.88 1.56
C GLU A 47 -6.04 8.26 1.35
N GLY A 48 -5.14 7.75 2.20
CA GLY A 48 -3.70 7.96 2.06
C GLY A 48 -3.13 7.38 0.77
N LEU A 49 -3.60 6.19 0.37
CA LEU A 49 -3.21 5.56 -0.88
C LEU A 49 -3.75 6.33 -2.10
N GLN A 50 -5.01 6.78 -2.07
CA GLN A 50 -5.61 7.58 -3.14
C GLN A 50 -4.82 8.87 -3.40
N VAL A 51 -4.48 9.59 -2.33
CA VAL A 51 -3.63 10.80 -2.41
C VAL A 51 -2.26 10.45 -2.97
N ALA A 52 -1.62 9.39 -2.49
CA ALA A 52 -0.29 9.01 -2.93
C ALA A 52 -0.24 8.62 -4.41
N VAL A 53 -1.24 7.86 -4.91
CA VAL A 53 -1.31 7.49 -6.34
C VAL A 53 -1.33 8.73 -7.23
N GLN A 54 -2.20 9.69 -6.92
CA GLN A 54 -2.29 10.95 -7.67
C GLN A 54 -1.02 11.80 -7.52
N GLN A 55 -0.50 11.94 -6.29
CA GLN A 55 0.70 12.74 -6.01
C GLN A 55 1.92 12.24 -6.78
N TYR A 56 2.08 10.91 -6.88
CA TYR A 56 3.21 10.31 -7.58
C TYR A 56 2.94 10.01 -9.06
N ASN A 57 1.75 10.33 -9.58
CA ASN A 57 1.28 9.94 -10.92
C ASN A 57 1.54 8.44 -11.19
N ALA A 58 1.23 7.60 -10.20
CA ALA A 58 1.42 6.16 -10.31
C ALA A 58 0.30 5.52 -11.13
N ASP A 59 0.60 4.42 -11.81
CA ASP A 59 -0.38 3.70 -12.64
C ASP A 59 -1.46 2.98 -11.81
N LEU A 60 -1.16 2.70 -10.54
CA LEU A 60 -1.98 1.87 -9.63
C LEU A 60 -1.49 2.05 -8.18
N GLY A 61 -2.42 1.98 -7.24
CA GLY A 61 -2.20 1.74 -5.81
C GLY A 61 -2.68 0.37 -5.36
N ILE A 62 -1.98 -0.27 -4.42
CA ILE A 62 -2.38 -1.53 -3.79
C ILE A 62 -2.33 -1.33 -2.27
N ALA A 63 -3.42 -1.64 -1.56
CA ALA A 63 -3.47 -1.62 -0.10
C ALA A 63 -3.85 -2.98 0.46
N ASN A 64 -3.07 -3.48 1.42
CA ASN A 64 -3.44 -4.62 2.26
C ASN A 64 -3.99 -4.15 3.62
N ASP A 65 -4.67 -5.03 4.36
CA ASP A 65 -4.86 -4.87 5.81
C ASP A 65 -3.72 -5.53 6.61
N GLY A 66 -3.83 -5.45 7.94
CA GLY A 66 -2.81 -5.85 8.88
C GLY A 66 -2.28 -7.28 8.74
N ASP A 67 -3.13 -8.27 8.45
CA ASP A 67 -2.73 -9.66 8.18
C ASP A 67 -2.71 -10.01 6.69
N ALA A 68 -3.07 -9.05 5.82
CA ALA A 68 -3.01 -9.11 4.38
C ALA A 68 -3.90 -10.17 3.72
N ASP A 69 -5.01 -10.53 4.36
CA ASP A 69 -6.06 -11.36 3.73
C ASP A 69 -7.01 -10.53 2.85
N ARG A 70 -7.00 -9.20 3.02
CA ARG A 70 -7.71 -8.23 2.20
C ARG A 70 -6.77 -7.44 1.31
N CYS A 71 -7.26 -7.14 0.11
CA CYS A 71 -6.58 -6.28 -0.85
C CYS A 71 -7.60 -5.34 -1.50
N LEU A 72 -7.32 -4.04 -1.48
CA LEU A 72 -8.01 -3.03 -2.29
C LEU A 72 -7.02 -2.42 -3.28
N LEU A 73 -7.54 -2.03 -4.44
CA LEU A 73 -6.76 -1.36 -5.47
C LEU A 73 -7.22 0.08 -5.58
N VAL A 74 -6.36 0.93 -6.11
CA VAL A 74 -6.69 2.31 -6.45
C VAL A 74 -6.20 2.59 -7.87
N ASP A 75 -7.09 2.99 -8.78
CA ASP A 75 -6.74 3.33 -10.15
C ASP A 75 -5.94 4.65 -10.25
N GLU A 76 -5.45 4.98 -11.45
CA GLU A 76 -4.65 6.18 -11.70
C GLU A 76 -5.40 7.49 -11.43
N LYS A 77 -6.73 7.44 -11.34
CA LYS A 77 -7.62 8.57 -11.01
C LYS A 77 -7.91 8.65 -9.52
N GLY A 78 -7.34 7.77 -8.71
CA GLY A 78 -7.56 7.73 -7.27
C GLY A 78 -8.91 7.10 -6.89
N GLN A 79 -9.52 6.28 -7.74
CA GLN A 79 -10.76 5.54 -7.43
C GLN A 79 -10.44 4.13 -6.94
N VAL A 80 -11.22 3.62 -5.99
CA VAL A 80 -11.10 2.27 -5.43
C VAL A 80 -11.79 1.23 -6.32
#